data_AF-A0A452ZLJ5-F1
#
_entry.id   AF-A0A452ZLJ5-F1
#
_cell.length_a   1.000
_cell.length_b   1.000
_cell.length_c   1.000
_cell.angle_alpha   90.00
_cell.angle_beta   90.00
_cell.angle_gamma   90.00
#
_symmetry.space_group_name_H-M   'P 1'
#
loop_
_entity.id
_entity.type
_entity.pdbx_description
1 polymer ?
#
loop_
_entity_poly.entity_id
_entity_poly.type
_entity_poly.pdbx_seq_one_letter_code
_entity_poly.pdbx_strand_id
1 'polypeptide(L)'
;MEQSTQRTMAAMPWLLLLCVAACRTLQASAQPDSKGFISIDCGLSGERGYVDDATKISFAPDAGFTDAGTNHNISAEYVTPSMAKSWYNVRSLAGTSAGRRSCYTLRSLVSGLKYIFRAKFKYGNYDDLDRKPIFDLHIGVNYWTTVNISDPETVTWEEAIVVVPDDFVQVCLVNTGAGTPFISGLDLRPLKRKLYPQVTAEQGLVLFKRLNFGVTNAATFVRYPDDPHDRIWEPWFDTVTWATISTSSKVEHDVNKDFFEAPTPVLQTAIWPRNASGNLDFNWRLEPTPNDPSPGCIFILHFAELQVLPSKAVRELNVVLNDKPLYTSGFMPVHLYDSTAFNIIPFRHSGYNLSIKATANSTLPPSRSSPSSPPRTLARTPRMFLQSWRSRRSIK
;
A
#
# COMPACT_ATOMS: atom_id res chain seq x y z
N MET A 1 31.37 -48.84 -75.59
CA MET A 1 31.02 -49.45 -74.30
C MET A 1 31.68 -48.59 -73.24
N GLU A 2 30.88 -47.71 -72.65
CA GLU A 2 30.49 -47.76 -71.23
C GLU A 2 31.60 -47.16 -70.34
N GLN A 3 31.44 -45.89 -69.98
CA GLN A 3 30.87 -45.41 -68.70
C GLN A 3 31.87 -45.58 -67.54
N SER A 4 32.40 -44.47 -67.00
CA SER A 4 31.97 -43.87 -65.71
C SER A 4 33.21 -43.91 -64.79
N THR A 5 33.59 -42.95 -63.93
CA THR A 5 32.93 -41.80 -63.32
C THR A 5 34.04 -40.83 -62.90
N GLN A 6 33.89 -39.53 -63.18
CA GLN A 6 34.70 -38.48 -62.55
C GLN A 6 34.31 -38.38 -61.06
N ARG A 7 35.29 -38.47 -60.15
CA ARG A 7 35.16 -37.97 -58.78
C ARG A 7 36.09 -36.78 -58.60
N THR A 8 35.49 -35.61 -58.65
CA THR A 8 36.11 -34.29 -58.49
C THR A 8 36.40 -34.02 -57.01
N MET A 9 37.51 -33.32 -56.79
CA MET A 9 38.08 -32.91 -55.51
C MET A 9 37.08 -32.24 -54.56
N ALA A 10 37.08 -32.67 -53.30
CA ALA A 10 36.40 -31.98 -52.21
C ALA A 10 37.23 -30.77 -51.76
N ALA A 11 36.83 -29.57 -52.20
CA ALA A 11 37.21 -28.31 -51.57
C ALA A 11 36.18 -28.02 -50.47
N MET A 12 36.65 -27.94 -49.23
CA MET A 12 35.85 -27.64 -48.05
C MET A 12 35.48 -26.14 -48.02
N PRO A 13 34.19 -25.76 -48.01
CA PRO A 13 33.79 -24.39 -47.75
C PRO A 13 33.29 -24.27 -46.31
N TRP A 14 34.03 -23.51 -45.51
CA TRP A 14 33.54 -22.87 -44.29
C TRP A 14 32.22 -22.16 -44.56
N LEU A 15 31.13 -22.55 -43.88
CA LEU A 15 29.95 -21.72 -43.66
C LEU A 15 29.06 -22.35 -42.58
N LEU A 16 28.31 -21.48 -41.90
CA LEU A 16 27.34 -21.72 -40.82
C LEU A 16 27.89 -21.62 -39.38
N LEU A 17 28.63 -20.54 -39.09
CA LEU A 17 28.32 -19.80 -37.86
C LEU A 17 26.91 -19.22 -38.06
N LEU A 18 25.90 -19.95 -37.58
CA LEU A 18 24.58 -19.42 -37.35
C LEU A 18 24.73 -18.23 -36.40
N CYS A 19 24.77 -17.03 -36.97
CA CYS A 19 24.27 -15.84 -36.30
C CYS A 19 22.80 -16.12 -35.98
N VAL A 20 22.55 -16.81 -34.87
CA VAL A 20 21.34 -16.58 -34.10
C VAL A 20 21.51 -15.16 -33.58
N ALA A 21 21.27 -14.20 -34.46
CA ALA A 21 20.74 -12.91 -34.05
C ALA A 21 19.46 -13.30 -33.33
N ALA A 22 19.60 -13.49 -32.01
CA ALA A 22 18.47 -13.44 -31.12
C ALA A 22 17.87 -12.07 -31.42
N CYS A 23 16.84 -12.07 -32.26
CA CYS A 23 15.79 -11.10 -32.19
C CYS A 23 15.18 -11.33 -30.81
N ARG A 24 15.90 -10.86 -29.78
CA ARG A 24 15.29 -10.38 -28.56
C ARG A 24 14.47 -9.23 -29.06
N THR A 25 13.26 -9.52 -29.52
CA THR A 25 12.18 -8.57 -29.39
C THR A 25 12.28 -8.11 -27.95
N LEU A 26 12.75 -6.89 -27.77
CA LEU A 26 12.71 -6.18 -26.50
C LEU A 26 11.23 -6.05 -26.19
N GLN A 27 10.65 -7.11 -25.65
CA GLN A 27 9.34 -7.06 -25.02
C GLN A 27 9.57 -6.30 -23.73
N ALA A 28 9.58 -4.98 -23.87
CA ALA A 28 9.85 -4.06 -22.80
C ALA A 28 8.79 -4.29 -21.70
N SER A 29 9.29 -4.75 -20.56
CA SER A 29 8.80 -4.37 -19.23
C SER A 29 7.57 -5.04 -18.62
N ALA A 30 7.17 -6.25 -19.05
CA ALA A 30 6.14 -7.03 -18.34
C ALA A 30 6.70 -7.89 -17.16
N GLN A 31 7.78 -7.47 -16.51
CA GLN A 31 8.52 -8.28 -15.53
C GLN A 31 8.81 -7.49 -14.24
N PRO A 32 8.90 -8.17 -13.08
CA PRO A 32 9.36 -7.55 -11.83
C PRO A 32 10.77 -6.99 -11.95
N ASP A 33 11.05 -5.91 -11.22
CA ASP A 33 12.40 -5.36 -11.08
C ASP A 33 13.30 -6.22 -10.18
N SER A 34 14.54 -5.78 -9.92
CA SER A 34 15.48 -6.51 -9.06
C SER A 34 15.04 -6.70 -7.60
N LYS A 35 14.00 -5.98 -7.17
CA LYS A 35 13.38 -6.10 -5.83
C LYS A 35 12.07 -6.90 -5.88
N GLY A 36 11.67 -7.35 -7.07
CA GLY A 36 10.40 -8.02 -7.33
C GLY A 36 9.22 -7.03 -7.46
N PHE A 37 9.47 -5.73 -7.59
CA PHE A 37 8.40 -4.74 -7.76
C PHE A 37 7.92 -4.71 -9.21
N ILE A 38 6.61 -4.57 -9.39
CA ILE A 38 6.04 -4.17 -10.68
C ILE A 38 5.37 -2.81 -10.46
N SER A 39 5.77 -1.79 -11.22
CA SER A 39 5.13 -0.47 -11.15
C SER A 39 4.81 -0.01 -12.56
N ILE A 40 3.53 0.23 -12.80
CA ILE A 40 3.00 0.51 -14.14
C ILE A 40 2.44 1.93 -14.14
N ASP A 41 2.91 2.75 -15.08
CA ASP A 41 2.36 4.05 -15.43
C ASP A 41 1.34 3.83 -16.56
N CYS A 42 0.06 3.76 -16.19
CA CYS A 42 -0.99 3.36 -17.12
C CYS A 42 -1.33 4.52 -18.05
N GLY A 43 -1.36 4.28 -19.35
CA GLY A 43 -1.51 5.34 -20.35
C GLY A 43 -0.20 5.94 -20.85
N LEU A 44 0.95 5.61 -20.24
CA LEU A 44 2.25 6.08 -20.70
C LEU A 44 2.51 5.64 -22.15
N SER A 45 2.84 6.59 -23.02
CA SER A 45 3.14 6.34 -24.42
C SER A 45 4.58 5.87 -24.64
N GLY A 46 4.77 5.05 -25.68
CA GLY A 46 6.07 4.50 -26.05
C GLY A 46 6.44 3.21 -25.32
N GLU A 47 7.63 2.69 -25.63
CA GLU A 47 8.11 1.39 -25.12
C GLU A 47 9.06 1.51 -23.92
N ARG A 48 9.48 2.73 -23.56
CA ARG A 48 10.49 2.97 -22.54
C ARG A 48 9.87 3.49 -21.25
N GLY A 49 10.16 2.77 -20.17
CA GLY A 49 9.89 3.20 -18.81
C GLY A 49 10.81 4.34 -18.34
N TYR A 50 10.66 4.72 -17.08
CA TYR A 50 11.52 5.69 -16.40
C TYR A 50 11.74 5.31 -14.94
N VAL A 51 12.76 5.88 -14.32
CA VAL A 51 12.95 5.79 -12.87
C VAL A 51 12.45 7.08 -12.25
N ASP A 52 11.55 6.97 -11.28
CA ASP A 52 11.05 8.13 -10.56
C ASP A 52 12.13 8.71 -9.64
N ASP A 53 12.34 10.02 -9.69
CA ASP A 53 13.45 10.65 -8.97
C ASP A 53 13.25 10.68 -7.45
N ALA A 54 12.01 10.77 -6.98
CA ALA A 54 11.72 10.84 -5.55
C ALA A 54 11.80 9.45 -4.90
N THR A 55 11.08 8.50 -5.47
CA THR A 55 10.99 7.14 -4.94
C THR A 55 12.14 6.25 -5.41
N LYS A 56 12.81 6.54 -6.53
CA LYS A 56 13.79 5.64 -7.18
C LYS A 56 13.17 4.32 -7.69
N ILE A 57 11.86 4.28 -7.87
CA ILE A 57 11.13 3.14 -8.42
C ILE A 57 11.16 3.20 -9.95
N SER A 58 11.38 2.06 -10.59
CA SER A 58 11.25 1.92 -12.04
C SER A 58 9.79 1.74 -12.43
N PHE A 59 9.30 2.60 -13.32
CA PHE A 59 7.96 2.57 -13.90
C PHE A 59 8.00 2.06 -15.34
N ALA A 60 7.09 1.15 -15.65
CA ALA A 60 6.88 0.56 -16.97
C ALA A 60 5.67 1.20 -17.67
N PRO A 61 5.68 1.34 -19.01
CA PRO A 61 4.45 1.51 -19.78
C PRO A 61 3.56 0.26 -19.66
N ASP A 62 2.26 0.42 -19.86
CA ASP A 62 1.28 -0.66 -19.62
C ASP A 62 1.01 -1.59 -20.80
N ALA A 63 1.54 -1.31 -21.99
CA ALA A 63 1.30 -2.10 -23.20
C ALA A 63 1.69 -3.58 -23.07
N GLY A 64 2.64 -3.92 -22.18
CA GLY A 64 3.04 -5.30 -21.91
C GLY A 64 2.10 -6.07 -20.97
N PHE A 65 1.12 -5.41 -20.36
CA PHE A 65 0.28 -5.97 -19.31
C PHE A 65 -1.20 -6.08 -19.70
N THR A 66 -1.65 -5.30 -20.69
CA THR A 66 -3.03 -5.29 -21.17
C THR A 66 -3.05 -4.95 -22.66
N ASP A 67 -3.97 -5.57 -23.40
CA ASP A 67 -4.29 -5.27 -24.79
C ASP A 67 -5.58 -4.44 -24.93
N ALA A 68 -6.24 -4.12 -23.81
CA ALA A 68 -7.51 -3.41 -23.79
C ALA A 68 -7.33 -1.88 -23.67
N GLY A 69 -8.32 -1.15 -24.19
CA GLY A 69 -8.48 0.28 -23.96
C GLY A 69 -7.50 1.19 -24.72
N THR A 70 -7.56 2.48 -24.39
CA THR A 70 -6.82 3.55 -25.07
C THR A 70 -6.13 4.46 -24.07
N ASN A 71 -4.98 5.01 -24.46
CA ASN A 71 -4.18 5.91 -23.63
C ASN A 71 -4.69 7.34 -23.80
N HIS A 72 -4.76 8.08 -22.69
CA HIS A 72 -5.14 9.49 -22.66
C HIS A 72 -4.23 10.25 -21.70
N ASN A 73 -4.03 11.53 -22.00
CA ASN A 73 -3.50 12.47 -21.02
C ASN A 73 -4.68 13.07 -20.23
N ILE A 74 -4.44 13.46 -18.98
CA ILE A 74 -5.40 14.29 -18.27
C ILE A 74 -5.51 15.69 -18.90
N SER A 75 -6.63 16.38 -18.69
CA SER A 75 -6.80 17.77 -19.12
C SER A 75 -5.77 18.68 -18.44
N ALA A 76 -5.25 19.65 -19.20
CA ALA A 76 -4.19 20.56 -18.76
C ALA A 76 -4.59 21.39 -17.53
N GLU A 77 -5.87 21.64 -17.31
CA GLU A 77 -6.38 22.37 -16.15
C GLU A 77 -6.15 21.63 -14.82
N TYR A 78 -5.99 20.30 -14.86
CA TYR A 78 -5.77 19.45 -13.69
C TYR A 78 -4.30 19.06 -13.49
N VAL A 79 -3.39 19.62 -14.31
CA VAL A 79 -1.95 19.42 -14.22
C VAL A 79 -1.35 20.46 -13.27
N THR A 80 -0.60 20.01 -12.26
CA THR A 80 0.09 20.90 -11.33
C THR A 80 1.61 20.71 -11.40
N PRO A 81 2.43 21.75 -11.14
CA PRO A 81 3.89 21.64 -11.26
C PRO A 81 4.54 20.60 -10.33
N SER A 82 3.92 20.32 -9.17
CA SER A 82 4.41 19.37 -8.17
C SER A 82 3.88 17.94 -8.39
N MET A 83 3.12 17.71 -9.45
CA MET A 83 2.51 16.42 -9.75
C MET A 83 3.56 15.40 -10.19
N ALA A 84 3.52 14.20 -9.61
CA ALA A 84 4.35 13.10 -10.08
C ALA A 84 3.95 12.67 -11.49
N LYS A 85 4.94 12.26 -12.29
CA LYS A 85 4.77 11.92 -13.71
C LYS A 85 3.71 10.85 -13.96
N SER A 86 3.56 9.90 -13.04
CA SER A 86 2.58 8.81 -13.10
C SER A 86 1.11 9.25 -12.99
N TRP A 87 0.86 10.56 -12.83
CA TRP A 87 -0.48 11.12 -12.75
C TRP A 87 -0.90 11.87 -14.02
N TYR A 88 0.00 12.03 -15.00
CA TYR A 88 -0.31 12.75 -16.24
C TYR A 88 -1.11 11.93 -17.24
N ASN A 89 -1.05 10.59 -17.14
CA ASN A 89 -1.64 9.69 -18.11
C ASN A 89 -2.64 8.76 -17.42
N VAL A 90 -3.59 8.30 -18.22
CA VAL A 90 -4.52 7.23 -17.85
C VAL A 90 -4.69 6.28 -19.01
N ARG A 91 -5.00 5.02 -18.71
CA ARG A 91 -5.62 4.12 -19.68
C ARG A 91 -7.13 4.07 -19.45
N SER A 92 -7.87 4.46 -20.47
CA SER A 92 -9.33 4.36 -20.53
C SER A 92 -9.72 2.98 -21.05
N LEU A 93 -10.55 2.27 -20.30
CA LEU A 93 -11.02 0.92 -20.64
C LEU A 93 -12.47 0.99 -21.10
N ALA A 94 -12.73 1.83 -22.10
CA ALA A 94 -13.97 1.82 -22.87
C ALA A 94 -14.07 0.45 -23.54
N GLY A 95 -14.92 -0.44 -23.02
CA GLY A 95 -14.97 -1.84 -23.43
C GLY A 95 -15.07 -1.98 -24.95
N THR A 96 -14.01 -2.43 -25.59
CA THR A 96 -14.02 -2.77 -27.03
C THR A 96 -14.57 -4.17 -27.15
N SER A 97 -15.80 -4.32 -27.66
CA SER A 97 -16.47 -5.55 -28.17
C SER A 97 -16.40 -6.88 -27.38
N ALA A 98 -15.56 -7.03 -26.35
CA ALA A 98 -15.20 -8.27 -25.66
C ALA A 98 -15.81 -8.39 -24.25
N GLY A 99 -16.56 -7.37 -23.80
CA GLY A 99 -17.34 -7.42 -22.56
C GLY A 99 -17.15 -6.21 -21.66
N ARG A 100 -17.81 -6.24 -20.49
CA ARG A 100 -17.75 -5.19 -19.46
C ARG A 100 -16.47 -5.25 -18.60
N ARG A 101 -15.52 -6.12 -18.90
CA ARG A 101 -14.38 -6.45 -18.05
C ARG A 101 -13.08 -6.37 -18.84
N SER A 102 -12.14 -5.59 -18.32
CA SER A 102 -10.80 -5.41 -18.90
C SER A 102 -9.75 -5.68 -17.82
N CYS A 103 -8.68 -6.41 -18.16
CA CYS A 103 -7.75 -6.95 -17.17
C CYS A 103 -6.30 -6.66 -17.53
N TYR A 104 -5.52 -6.29 -16.51
CA TYR A 104 -4.06 -6.34 -16.54
C TYR A 104 -3.62 -7.73 -16.10
N THR A 105 -2.68 -8.34 -16.82
CA THR A 105 -2.06 -9.60 -16.43
C THR A 105 -0.64 -9.35 -15.91
N LEU A 106 -0.46 -9.54 -14.61
CA LEU A 106 0.83 -9.43 -13.92
C LEU A 106 1.46 -10.83 -13.85
N ARG A 107 2.71 -10.98 -14.31
CA ARG A 107 3.39 -12.27 -14.48
C ARG A 107 4.68 -12.34 -13.65
N SER A 108 5.29 -13.53 -13.64
CA SER A 108 6.56 -13.82 -12.96
C SER A 108 6.45 -13.61 -11.45
N LEU A 109 5.31 -14.01 -10.89
CA LEU A 109 5.03 -13.99 -9.46
C LEU A 109 5.45 -15.30 -8.80
N VAL A 110 5.59 -15.26 -7.49
CA VAL A 110 5.88 -16.44 -6.68
C VAL A 110 4.56 -16.98 -6.14
N SER A 111 4.13 -18.14 -6.64
CA SER A 111 2.95 -18.83 -6.14
C SER A 111 3.00 -19.03 -4.60
N GLY A 112 1.87 -18.77 -3.95
CA GLY A 112 1.70 -18.81 -2.51
C GLY A 112 2.38 -17.67 -1.74
N LEU A 113 2.97 -16.68 -2.40
CA LEU A 113 3.53 -15.48 -1.75
C LEU A 113 2.45 -14.40 -1.59
N LYS A 114 2.62 -13.55 -0.59
CA LYS A 114 1.75 -12.39 -0.35
C LYS A 114 2.23 -11.21 -1.18
N TYR A 115 1.29 -10.46 -1.74
CA TYR A 115 1.58 -9.24 -2.47
C TYR A 115 0.65 -8.10 -2.05
N ILE A 116 1.19 -6.88 -1.97
CA ILE A 116 0.41 -5.65 -1.96
C ILE A 116 0.08 -5.30 -3.41
N PHE A 117 -1.21 -5.18 -3.71
CA PHE A 117 -1.75 -4.63 -4.94
C PHE A 117 -2.21 -3.21 -4.67
N ARG A 118 -1.83 -2.27 -5.53
CA ARG A 118 -2.32 -0.89 -5.45
C ARG A 118 -2.71 -0.37 -6.82
N ALA A 119 -4.02 -0.15 -7.00
CA ALA A 119 -4.55 0.51 -8.19
C ALA A 119 -4.74 2.00 -7.88
N LYS A 120 -4.35 2.87 -8.82
CA LYS A 120 -4.32 4.32 -8.61
C LYS A 120 -5.16 5.03 -9.68
N PHE A 121 -5.86 6.08 -9.27
CA PHE A 121 -6.82 6.80 -10.10
C PHE A 121 -6.68 8.31 -9.90
N LYS A 122 -6.41 9.02 -10.99
CA LYS A 122 -6.62 10.45 -11.15
C LYS A 122 -7.43 10.65 -12.43
N TYR A 123 -8.67 11.10 -12.30
CA TYR A 123 -9.55 11.26 -13.47
C TYR A 123 -9.10 12.42 -14.35
N GLY A 124 -8.89 13.60 -13.76
CA GLY A 124 -8.37 14.78 -14.47
C GLY A 124 -9.14 15.13 -15.75
N ASN A 125 -10.43 14.79 -15.81
CA ASN A 125 -11.30 14.96 -16.96
C ASN A 125 -10.67 14.54 -18.30
N TYR A 126 -9.95 13.41 -18.32
CA TYR A 126 -9.17 12.97 -19.48
C TYR A 126 -9.99 12.78 -20.76
N ASP A 127 -11.31 12.61 -20.66
CA ASP A 127 -12.24 12.34 -21.77
C ASP A 127 -13.14 13.52 -22.11
N ASP A 128 -12.94 14.69 -21.49
CA ASP A 128 -13.75 15.91 -21.66
C ASP A 128 -15.26 15.72 -21.38
N LEU A 129 -15.65 14.65 -20.69
CA LEU A 129 -17.06 14.36 -20.38
C LEU A 129 -17.53 14.92 -19.04
N ASP A 130 -16.59 15.25 -18.14
CA ASP A 130 -16.80 15.59 -16.72
C ASP A 130 -17.72 14.59 -15.98
N ARG A 131 -17.73 13.34 -16.45
CA ARG A 131 -18.58 12.27 -15.93
C ARG A 131 -17.75 11.35 -15.05
N LYS A 132 -17.73 11.68 -13.75
CA LYS A 132 -16.98 10.91 -12.76
C LYS A 132 -17.49 9.45 -12.69
N PRO A 133 -16.65 8.46 -13.07
CA PRO A 133 -17.13 7.10 -13.25
C PRO A 133 -17.16 6.30 -11.94
N ILE A 134 -18.04 5.31 -11.90
CA ILE A 134 -18.10 4.29 -10.85
C ILE A 134 -17.93 2.92 -11.51
N PHE A 135 -17.03 2.09 -10.98
CA PHE A 135 -16.73 0.76 -11.53
C PHE A 135 -16.11 -0.15 -10.46
N ASP A 136 -16.09 -1.44 -10.72
CA ASP A 136 -15.58 -2.42 -9.76
C ASP A 136 -14.15 -2.86 -10.09
N LEU A 137 -13.35 -3.09 -9.05
CA LEU A 137 -12.03 -3.70 -9.12
C LEU A 137 -12.10 -5.15 -8.66
N HIS A 138 -11.36 -6.00 -9.36
CA HIS A 138 -11.19 -7.40 -9.02
C HIS A 138 -9.72 -7.80 -9.06
N ILE A 139 -9.34 -8.73 -8.17
CA ILE A 139 -8.09 -9.49 -8.25
C ILE A 139 -8.46 -10.92 -8.60
N GLY A 140 -8.02 -11.40 -9.76
CA GLY A 140 -8.56 -12.60 -10.39
C GLY A 140 -10.08 -12.47 -10.52
N VAL A 141 -10.82 -13.52 -10.18
CA VAL A 141 -12.29 -13.51 -10.17
C VAL A 141 -12.88 -12.74 -8.99
N ASN A 142 -12.07 -12.40 -7.99
CA ASN A 142 -12.56 -11.95 -6.70
C ASN A 142 -12.76 -10.43 -6.65
N TYR A 143 -13.93 -10.00 -6.15
CA TYR A 143 -14.23 -8.59 -5.97
C TYR A 143 -13.35 -7.99 -4.86
N TRP A 144 -12.62 -6.94 -5.22
CA TRP A 144 -11.74 -6.18 -4.36
C TRP A 144 -12.51 -5.01 -3.73
N THR A 145 -12.97 -4.06 -4.55
CA THR A 145 -13.66 -2.84 -4.10
C THR A 145 -14.36 -2.15 -5.28
N THR A 146 -15.25 -1.20 -4.99
CA THR A 146 -15.85 -0.32 -5.99
C THR A 146 -15.11 1.00 -5.95
N VAL A 147 -14.56 1.39 -7.09
CA VAL A 147 -13.97 2.71 -7.29
C VAL A 147 -15.10 3.68 -7.58
N ASN A 148 -15.16 4.75 -6.79
CA ASN A 148 -16.10 5.84 -6.97
C ASN A 148 -15.32 7.14 -7.08
N ILE A 149 -15.21 7.67 -8.29
CA ILE A 149 -14.60 8.97 -8.51
C ILE A 149 -15.66 10.03 -8.17
N SER A 150 -15.34 10.93 -7.25
CA SER A 150 -16.22 12.03 -6.86
C SER A 150 -15.76 13.38 -7.39
N ASP A 151 -14.47 13.52 -7.67
CA ASP A 151 -13.81 14.78 -8.00
C ASP A 151 -12.70 14.52 -9.04
N PRO A 152 -12.62 15.30 -10.13
CA PRO A 152 -11.57 15.14 -11.15
C PRO A 152 -10.15 15.42 -10.65
N GLU A 153 -9.99 16.29 -9.65
CA GLU A 153 -8.67 16.70 -9.16
C GLU A 153 -8.06 15.66 -8.21
N THR A 154 -8.90 15.08 -7.35
CA THR A 154 -8.52 14.13 -6.30
C THR A 154 -7.82 12.88 -6.85
N VAL A 155 -6.67 12.58 -6.26
CA VAL A 155 -5.98 11.30 -6.45
C VAL A 155 -6.51 10.31 -5.44
N THR A 156 -6.91 9.13 -5.91
CA THR A 156 -7.33 8.01 -5.07
C THR A 156 -6.50 6.77 -5.39
N TRP A 157 -6.33 5.90 -4.40
CA TRP A 157 -5.77 4.59 -4.62
C TRP A 157 -6.47 3.57 -3.75
N GLU A 158 -6.60 2.38 -4.29
CA GLU A 158 -7.14 1.22 -3.61
C GLU A 158 -6.00 0.25 -3.37
N GLU A 159 -5.87 -0.26 -2.15
CA GLU A 159 -4.80 -1.19 -1.77
C GLU A 159 -5.37 -2.49 -1.18
N ALA A 160 -4.80 -3.63 -1.56
CA ALA A 160 -5.11 -4.93 -0.97
C ALA A 160 -3.87 -5.78 -0.78
N ILE A 161 -3.91 -6.68 0.20
CA ILE A 161 -2.92 -7.74 0.41
C ILE A 161 -3.60 -9.08 0.20
N VAL A 162 -3.06 -9.88 -0.72
CA VAL A 162 -3.56 -11.23 -1.03
C VAL A 162 -2.42 -12.21 -1.20
N VAL A 163 -2.69 -13.49 -0.97
CA VAL A 163 -1.81 -14.58 -1.42
C VAL A 163 -2.12 -14.85 -2.89
N VAL A 164 -1.13 -14.82 -3.77
CA VAL A 164 -1.34 -15.17 -5.18
C VAL A 164 -1.24 -16.69 -5.37
N PRO A 165 -2.18 -17.35 -6.06
CA PRO A 165 -2.18 -18.80 -6.19
C PRO A 165 -1.22 -19.33 -7.25
N ASP A 166 -0.80 -18.50 -8.21
CA ASP A 166 -0.02 -18.91 -9.38
C ASP A 166 1.13 -17.93 -9.68
N ASP A 167 1.91 -18.20 -10.72
CA ASP A 167 2.98 -17.34 -11.23
C ASP A 167 2.47 -16.08 -11.98
N PHE A 168 1.15 -15.95 -12.09
CA PHE A 168 0.49 -14.76 -12.61
C PHE A 168 -0.81 -14.47 -11.84
N VAL A 169 -1.28 -13.23 -11.98
CA VAL A 169 -2.56 -12.77 -11.43
C VAL A 169 -3.12 -11.69 -12.34
N GLN A 170 -4.44 -11.58 -12.39
CA GLN A 170 -5.10 -10.53 -13.14
C GLN A 170 -5.68 -9.47 -12.21
N VAL A 171 -5.53 -8.20 -12.55
CA VAL A 171 -6.27 -7.10 -11.92
C VAL A 171 -7.25 -6.56 -12.95
N CYS A 172 -8.54 -6.64 -12.66
CA CYS A 172 -9.58 -6.34 -13.63
C CYS A 172 -10.45 -5.18 -13.18
N LEU A 173 -10.76 -4.30 -14.13
CA LEU A 173 -11.72 -3.23 -14.01
C LEU A 173 -13.02 -3.67 -14.69
N VAL A 174 -14.14 -3.58 -13.98
CA VAL A 174 -15.45 -4.04 -14.43
C VAL A 174 -16.40 -2.85 -14.51
N ASN A 175 -16.88 -2.56 -15.72
CA ASN A 175 -17.85 -1.50 -15.98
C ASN A 175 -19.23 -1.88 -15.45
N THR A 176 -19.77 -1.04 -14.56
CA THR A 176 -21.10 -1.20 -13.93
C THR A 176 -22.21 -0.41 -14.67
N GLY A 177 -21.86 0.28 -15.76
CA GLY A 177 -22.74 1.18 -16.52
C GLY A 177 -22.66 2.64 -16.09
N ALA A 178 -21.95 2.94 -15.01
CA ALA A 178 -21.85 4.27 -14.41
C ALA A 178 -20.62 5.08 -14.88
N GLY A 179 -20.19 4.89 -16.13
CA GLY A 179 -19.06 5.61 -16.75
C GLY A 179 -18.01 4.64 -17.27
N THR A 180 -16.94 5.18 -17.86
CA THR A 180 -15.86 4.36 -18.41
C THR A 180 -14.80 4.07 -17.34
N PRO A 181 -14.52 2.79 -17.02
CA PRO A 181 -13.42 2.47 -16.13
C PRO A 181 -12.09 2.98 -16.69
N PHE A 182 -11.23 3.48 -15.83
CA PHE A 182 -9.89 3.93 -16.19
C PHE A 182 -8.92 3.62 -15.05
N ILE A 183 -7.62 3.67 -15.32
CA ILE A 183 -6.57 3.50 -14.32
C ILE A 183 -5.36 4.36 -14.69
N SER A 184 -4.74 5.00 -13.69
CA SER A 184 -3.54 5.85 -13.86
C SER A 184 -2.25 5.09 -13.49
N GLY A 185 -2.34 4.12 -12.59
CA GLY A 185 -1.19 3.28 -12.27
C GLY A 185 -1.57 2.01 -11.53
N LEU A 186 -0.70 1.01 -11.63
CA LEU A 186 -0.84 -0.27 -10.96
C LEU A 186 0.51 -0.70 -10.38
N ASP A 187 0.55 -0.84 -9.06
CA ASP A 187 1.73 -1.31 -8.34
C ASP A 187 1.49 -2.71 -7.76
N LEU A 188 2.54 -3.53 -7.79
CA LEU A 188 2.63 -4.80 -7.09
C LEU A 188 3.91 -4.85 -6.25
N ARG A 189 3.80 -5.21 -4.96
CA ARG A 189 4.93 -5.33 -4.03
C ARG A 189 4.92 -6.70 -3.35
N PRO A 190 5.97 -7.54 -3.48
CA PRO A 190 6.06 -8.79 -2.77
C PRO A 190 6.25 -8.54 -1.27
N LEU A 191 5.65 -9.38 -0.44
CA LEU A 191 5.82 -9.36 1.00
C LEU A 191 6.45 -10.67 1.49
N LYS A 192 7.26 -10.57 2.55
CA LYS A 192 7.76 -11.77 3.25
C LYS A 192 6.58 -12.57 3.80
N ARG A 193 6.66 -13.90 3.72
CA ARG A 193 5.57 -14.82 4.13
C ARG A 193 5.05 -14.57 5.56
N LYS A 194 5.94 -14.22 6.49
CA LYS A 194 5.60 -13.93 7.89
C LYS A 194 4.76 -12.66 8.09
N LEU A 195 4.81 -11.71 7.15
CA LEU A 195 4.14 -10.43 7.32
C LEU A 195 2.63 -10.56 7.11
N TYR A 196 1.86 -9.77 7.86
CA TYR A 196 0.40 -9.79 7.82
C TYR A 196 -0.16 -11.22 8.01
N PRO A 197 -0.05 -11.80 9.22
CA PRO A 197 -0.48 -13.17 9.51
C PRO A 197 -1.98 -13.40 9.28
N GLN A 198 -2.77 -12.33 9.19
CA GLN A 198 -4.20 -12.38 8.91
C GLN A 198 -4.53 -12.69 7.44
N VAL A 199 -3.53 -12.64 6.55
CA VAL A 199 -3.68 -12.93 5.12
C VAL A 199 -3.39 -14.42 4.87
N THR A 200 -4.39 -15.13 4.32
CA THR A 200 -4.31 -16.54 3.92
C THR A 200 -4.73 -16.70 2.46
N ALA A 201 -4.70 -17.92 1.91
CA ALA A 201 -5.19 -18.18 0.55
C ALA A 201 -6.71 -17.92 0.40
N GLU A 202 -7.45 -17.91 1.51
CA GLU A 202 -8.90 -17.70 1.55
C GLU A 202 -9.26 -16.29 2.06
N GLN A 203 -8.29 -15.52 2.57
CA GLN A 203 -8.56 -14.24 3.19
C GLN A 203 -7.52 -13.19 2.81
N GLY A 204 -7.97 -12.16 2.11
CA GLY A 204 -7.21 -10.94 1.84
C GLY A 204 -7.53 -9.82 2.83
N LEU A 205 -6.69 -8.79 2.80
CA LEU A 205 -6.94 -7.51 3.47
C LEU A 205 -7.11 -6.42 2.42
N VAL A 206 -8.10 -5.55 2.59
CA VAL A 206 -8.29 -4.32 1.82
C VAL A 206 -7.96 -3.15 2.74
N LEU A 207 -7.08 -2.26 2.30
CA LEU A 207 -6.66 -1.14 3.13
C LEU A 207 -7.84 -0.21 3.39
N PHE A 208 -8.02 0.20 4.65
CA PHE A 208 -8.94 1.28 4.98
C PHE A 208 -8.16 2.57 5.19
N LYS A 209 -7.21 2.57 6.12
CA LYS A 209 -6.29 3.69 6.35
C LYS A 209 -4.92 3.20 6.81
N ARG A 210 -3.86 3.90 6.38
CA ARG A 210 -2.50 3.72 6.89
C ARG A 210 -1.95 5.08 7.28
N LEU A 211 -1.69 5.28 8.56
CA LEU A 211 -1.54 6.62 9.13
C LEU A 211 -0.22 6.79 9.88
N ASN A 212 0.47 7.89 9.58
CA ASN A 212 1.66 8.36 10.25
C ASN A 212 1.30 9.50 11.21
N PHE A 213 1.43 9.27 12.52
CA PHE A 213 1.08 10.24 13.54
C PHE A 213 2.30 11.00 14.05
N GLY A 214 2.08 12.18 14.62
CA GLY A 214 3.16 12.96 15.26
C GLY A 214 4.01 13.75 14.27
N VAL A 215 3.63 13.73 13.01
CA VAL A 215 4.11 14.64 11.96
C VAL A 215 3.45 16.02 12.10
N THR A 216 4.15 17.06 11.65
CA THR A 216 3.67 18.45 11.73
C THR A 216 3.36 19.06 10.36
N ASN A 217 3.52 18.28 9.28
CA ASN A 217 3.33 18.73 7.91
C ASN A 217 2.49 17.70 7.13
N ALA A 218 1.39 18.17 6.53
CA ALA A 218 0.45 17.38 5.74
C ALA A 218 1.04 16.78 4.45
N ALA A 219 2.20 17.27 4.00
CA ALA A 219 2.93 16.73 2.86
C ALA A 219 3.88 15.57 3.23
N THR A 220 3.98 15.20 4.52
CA THR A 220 4.97 14.21 5.02
C THR A 220 4.47 12.77 4.87
N PHE A 221 4.32 12.33 3.62
CA PHE A 221 4.07 10.92 3.32
C PHE A 221 5.35 10.11 3.54
N VAL A 222 5.24 8.99 4.26
CA VAL A 222 6.33 8.00 4.32
C VAL A 222 6.01 6.88 3.34
N ARG A 223 6.96 6.60 2.45
CA ARG A 223 6.90 5.52 1.47
C ARG A 223 8.31 5.15 1.04
N TYR A 224 8.47 4.31 0.02
CA TYR A 224 9.78 3.96 -0.50
C TYR A 224 10.59 5.22 -0.92
N PRO A 225 11.90 5.31 -0.60
CA PRO A 225 12.76 4.25 -0.05
C PRO A 225 12.70 4.04 1.47
N ASP A 226 12.03 4.91 2.23
CA ASP A 226 11.95 4.81 3.69
C ASP A 226 11.13 3.60 4.18
N ASP A 227 10.10 3.21 3.41
CA ASP A 227 9.40 1.93 3.57
C ASP A 227 9.86 0.93 2.50
N PRO A 228 10.63 -0.11 2.85
CA PRO A 228 11.10 -1.12 1.91
C PRO A 228 9.98 -1.90 1.22
N HIS A 229 8.76 -1.91 1.78
CA HIS A 229 7.58 -2.55 1.18
C HIS A 229 6.75 -1.57 0.33
N ASP A 230 7.23 -0.33 0.15
CA ASP A 230 6.58 0.78 -0.56
C ASP A 230 5.14 1.03 -0.13
N ARG A 231 4.81 0.79 1.14
CA ARG A 231 3.50 1.20 1.68
C ARG A 231 3.46 2.71 1.82
N ILE A 232 2.30 3.29 1.50
CA ILE A 232 2.07 4.73 1.63
C ILE A 232 1.45 5.00 2.99
N TRP A 233 2.15 5.75 3.84
CA TRP A 233 1.67 6.20 5.15
C TRP A 233 1.24 7.66 5.07
N GLU A 234 -0.06 7.89 5.26
CA GLU A 234 -0.69 9.21 5.22
C GLU A 234 -0.43 9.97 6.53
N PRO A 235 0.04 11.22 6.50
CA PRO A 235 0.20 12.02 7.70
C PRO A 235 -1.16 12.30 8.36
N TRP A 236 -1.26 12.08 9.68
CA TRP A 236 -2.39 12.53 10.50
C TRP A 236 -1.89 13.33 11.69
N PHE A 237 -2.38 14.55 11.79
CA PHE A 237 -2.08 15.45 12.90
C PHE A 237 -3.35 16.12 13.41
N ASP A 238 -3.42 16.30 14.72
CA ASP A 238 -4.38 17.14 15.42
C ASP A 238 -3.59 17.91 16.48
N THR A 239 -3.22 19.14 16.14
CA THR A 239 -2.40 19.98 17.02
C THR A 239 -3.17 20.52 18.21
N VAL A 240 -4.52 20.45 18.19
CA VAL A 240 -5.40 20.91 19.26
C VAL A 240 -5.48 19.86 20.35
N THR A 241 -5.72 18.60 19.99
CA THR A 241 -5.92 17.52 20.98
C THR A 241 -4.64 16.77 21.32
N TRP A 242 -3.65 16.72 20.42
CA TRP A 242 -2.42 15.97 20.60
C TRP A 242 -1.19 16.85 20.74
N ALA A 243 -0.29 16.41 21.61
CA ALA A 243 1.11 16.82 21.59
C ALA A 243 1.94 15.75 20.87
N THR A 244 3.03 16.18 20.25
CA THR A 244 3.88 15.32 19.41
C THR A 244 5.30 15.26 19.95
N ILE A 245 6.01 14.20 19.60
CA ILE A 245 7.46 14.06 19.79
C ILE A 245 8.06 13.45 18.52
N SER A 246 9.36 13.63 18.37
CA SER A 246 10.17 12.84 17.47
C SER A 246 11.49 12.46 18.12
N THR A 247 12.17 11.49 17.53
CA THR A 247 13.57 11.17 17.82
C THR A 247 14.33 10.98 16.51
N SER A 248 15.61 11.34 16.50
CA SER A 248 16.54 10.97 15.42
C SER A 248 17.20 9.60 15.67
N SER A 249 17.03 9.03 16.86
CA SER A 249 17.57 7.71 17.19
C SER A 249 16.83 6.63 16.42
N LYS A 250 17.55 5.61 15.97
CA LYS A 250 16.94 4.45 15.32
C LYS A 250 16.03 3.72 16.31
N VAL A 251 14.82 3.39 15.86
CA VAL A 251 13.94 2.46 16.57
C VAL A 251 14.21 1.07 15.99
N GLU A 252 14.59 0.13 16.86
CA GLU A 252 14.92 -1.24 16.49
C GLU A 252 13.68 -2.11 16.36
N HIS A 253 13.77 -3.15 15.53
CA HIS A 253 12.72 -4.15 15.38
C HIS A 253 13.03 -5.39 16.21
N ASP A 254 12.07 -5.86 17.00
CA ASP A 254 12.13 -7.21 17.57
C ASP A 254 11.86 -8.23 16.45
N VAL A 255 12.93 -8.72 15.83
CA VAL A 255 12.88 -9.60 14.64
C VAL A 255 11.98 -10.82 14.80
N ASN A 256 11.76 -11.30 16.04
CA ASN A 256 10.94 -12.46 16.36
C ASN A 256 9.45 -12.12 16.54
N LYS A 257 9.13 -10.85 16.80
CA LYS A 257 7.75 -10.38 17.05
C LYS A 257 7.25 -9.39 16.00
N ASP A 258 8.12 -8.98 15.08
CA ASP A 258 7.74 -8.07 14.02
C ASP A 258 7.12 -8.81 12.82
N PHE A 259 5.80 -8.66 12.74
CA PHE A 259 4.93 -9.21 11.68
C PHE A 259 4.53 -8.16 10.63
N PHE A 260 5.07 -6.94 10.71
CA PHE A 260 4.63 -5.86 9.83
C PHE A 260 5.77 -5.02 9.28
N GLU A 261 6.93 -4.96 9.94
CA GLU A 261 8.12 -4.22 9.50
C GLU A 261 7.78 -2.75 9.20
N ALA A 262 7.12 -2.06 10.14
CA ALA A 262 6.79 -0.64 9.99
C ALA A 262 8.07 0.19 9.79
N PRO A 263 8.10 1.19 8.89
CA PRO A 263 9.33 1.88 8.56
C PRO A 263 9.82 2.77 9.72
N THR A 264 11.13 2.93 9.84
CA THR A 264 11.75 3.71 10.93
C THR A 264 11.22 5.14 11.04
N PRO A 265 11.03 5.92 9.94
CA PRO A 265 10.50 7.28 10.05
C PRO A 265 9.07 7.34 10.59
N VAL A 266 8.28 6.28 10.41
CA VAL A 266 7.00 6.14 11.10
C VAL A 266 7.30 5.93 12.57
N LEU A 267 8.03 4.89 12.97
CA LEU A 267 8.29 4.61 14.39
C LEU A 267 9.00 5.74 15.19
N GLN A 268 9.62 6.71 14.53
CA GLN A 268 10.37 7.82 15.13
C GLN A 268 9.54 9.04 15.54
N THR A 269 8.29 9.16 15.10
CA THR A 269 7.38 10.21 15.59
C THR A 269 6.41 9.61 16.60
N ALA A 270 5.56 10.43 17.22
CA ALA A 270 4.46 9.91 18.03
C ALA A 270 3.58 11.01 18.61
N ILE A 271 2.40 10.62 19.10
CA ILE A 271 1.42 11.51 19.76
C ILE A 271 1.08 11.11 21.20
N TRP A 272 0.57 12.06 21.98
CA TRP A 272 -0.13 11.80 23.24
C TRP A 272 -1.18 12.90 23.48
N PRO A 273 -2.22 12.67 24.30
CA PRO A 273 -3.25 13.67 24.54
C PRO A 273 -2.66 14.85 25.32
N ARG A 274 -2.96 16.08 24.90
CA ARG A 274 -2.55 17.29 25.65
C ARG A 274 -3.21 17.34 27.01
N ASN A 275 -4.46 16.87 27.10
CA ASN A 275 -5.11 16.68 28.38
C ASN A 275 -4.44 15.51 29.10
N ALA A 276 -3.85 15.83 30.25
CA ALA A 276 -3.06 14.96 31.09
C ALA A 276 -3.82 13.70 31.56
N SER A 277 -5.14 13.79 31.73
CA SER A 277 -6.04 12.69 32.07
C SER A 277 -6.81 12.13 30.87
N GLY A 278 -6.55 12.65 29.67
CA GLY A 278 -7.22 12.23 28.44
C GLY A 278 -6.71 10.90 27.90
N ASN A 279 -7.53 10.29 27.04
CA ASN A 279 -7.17 9.12 26.24
C ASN A 279 -6.87 9.55 24.81
N LEU A 280 -6.31 8.64 24.01
CA LEU A 280 -6.33 8.78 22.56
C LEU A 280 -7.53 8.00 22.04
N ASP A 281 -8.53 8.71 21.52
CA ASP A 281 -9.78 8.15 21.04
C ASP A 281 -9.92 8.40 19.54
N PHE A 282 -10.25 7.36 18.78
CA PHE A 282 -10.42 7.41 17.34
C PHE A 282 -11.70 6.72 16.92
N ASN A 283 -12.48 7.41 16.11
CA ASN A 283 -13.76 6.92 15.63
C ASN A 283 -13.73 6.76 14.12
N TRP A 284 -14.14 5.59 13.66
CA TRP A 284 -14.26 5.28 12.24
C TRP A 284 -15.52 4.47 12.00
N ARG A 285 -16.06 4.62 10.81
CA ARG A 285 -17.22 3.88 10.35
C ARG A 285 -16.86 3.17 9.06
N LEU A 286 -17.17 1.88 9.00
CA LEU A 286 -17.02 1.12 7.77
C LEU A 286 -18.40 0.97 7.14
N GLU A 287 -18.64 1.68 6.04
CA GLU A 287 -19.91 1.52 5.34
C GLU A 287 -20.03 0.10 4.76
N PRO A 288 -21.16 -0.60 5.02
CA PRO A 288 -21.51 -1.82 4.34
C PRO A 288 -21.67 -1.59 2.84
N THR A 289 -21.33 -2.59 2.05
CA THR A 289 -21.58 -2.59 0.59
C THR A 289 -22.40 -3.83 0.23
N PRO A 290 -23.10 -3.85 -0.92
CA PRO A 290 -23.79 -5.06 -1.38
C PRO A 290 -22.88 -6.30 -1.42
N ASN A 291 -21.60 -6.10 -1.77
CA ASN A 291 -20.59 -7.15 -1.85
C ASN A 291 -19.83 -7.40 -0.53
N ASP A 292 -20.10 -6.64 0.53
CA ASP A 292 -19.58 -6.81 1.89
C ASP A 292 -20.52 -6.14 2.91
N PRO A 293 -21.62 -6.82 3.27
CA PRO A 293 -22.66 -6.25 4.12
C PRO A 293 -22.25 -6.19 5.61
N SER A 294 -21.14 -6.82 5.99
CA SER A 294 -20.62 -6.82 7.36
C SER A 294 -19.08 -6.78 7.35
N PRO A 295 -18.50 -5.63 6.99
CA PRO A 295 -17.05 -5.49 6.85
C PRO A 295 -16.39 -5.75 8.20
N GLY A 296 -15.48 -6.72 8.24
CA GLY A 296 -14.62 -6.95 9.40
C GLY A 296 -13.43 -6.00 9.39
N CYS A 297 -13.00 -5.50 10.54
CA CYS A 297 -11.83 -4.64 10.66
C CYS A 297 -10.68 -5.34 11.39
N ILE A 298 -9.47 -5.12 10.90
CA ILE A 298 -8.20 -5.50 11.49
C ILE A 298 -7.46 -4.20 11.81
N PHE A 299 -7.19 -3.99 13.10
CA PHE A 299 -6.38 -2.90 13.61
C PHE A 299 -4.96 -3.41 13.82
N ILE A 300 -3.98 -2.63 13.39
CA ILE A 300 -2.56 -2.86 13.62
C ILE A 300 -2.00 -1.53 14.13
N LEU A 301 -1.73 -1.46 15.43
CA LEU A 301 -1.20 -0.28 16.08
C LEU A 301 0.28 -0.48 16.38
N HIS A 302 1.14 0.43 15.93
CA HIS A 302 2.56 0.39 16.27
C HIS A 302 2.87 1.40 17.37
N PHE A 303 3.74 1.00 18.28
CA PHE A 303 4.16 1.77 19.43
C PHE A 303 5.68 1.69 19.55
N ALA A 304 6.27 2.78 20.05
CA ALA A 304 7.66 2.82 20.47
C ALA A 304 7.80 3.81 21.64
N GLU A 305 8.58 3.45 22.66
CA GLU A 305 8.91 4.39 23.73
C GLU A 305 10.12 5.24 23.29
N LEU A 306 9.87 6.49 22.92
CA LEU A 306 10.91 7.40 22.41
C LEU A 306 11.60 8.21 23.52
N GLN A 307 11.11 8.16 24.75
CA GLN A 307 11.71 8.81 25.91
C GLN A 307 12.41 7.79 26.81
N VAL A 308 13.59 8.17 27.32
CA VAL A 308 14.18 7.45 28.44
C VAL A 308 13.33 7.76 29.68
N LEU A 309 12.66 6.74 30.20
CA LEU A 309 11.87 6.85 31.42
C LEU A 309 12.79 6.87 32.66
N PRO A 310 12.48 7.66 33.70
CA PRO A 310 13.20 7.60 34.97
C PRO A 310 13.22 6.19 35.56
N SER A 311 14.23 5.86 36.36
CA SER A 311 14.29 4.53 37.01
C SER A 311 13.00 4.25 37.78
N LYS A 312 12.35 3.11 37.51
CA LYS A 312 11.06 2.65 38.08
C LYS A 312 9.80 3.30 37.50
N ALA A 313 9.91 4.23 36.55
CA ALA A 313 8.75 4.72 35.84
C ALA A 313 8.24 3.66 34.85
N VAL A 314 6.97 3.31 34.94
CA VAL A 314 6.30 2.34 34.08
C VAL A 314 5.28 3.06 33.23
N ARG A 315 5.33 2.80 31.92
CA ARG A 315 4.31 3.21 30.97
C ARG A 315 3.60 1.97 30.45
N GLU A 316 2.40 1.75 30.95
CA GLU A 316 1.55 0.63 30.55
C GLU A 316 0.22 1.14 30.00
N LEU A 317 -0.24 0.51 28.92
CA LEU A 317 -1.42 0.89 28.15
C LEU A 317 -2.44 -0.23 28.03
N ASN A 318 -3.70 0.14 27.88
CA ASN A 318 -4.73 -0.72 27.30
C ASN A 318 -5.19 -0.16 25.96
N VAL A 319 -5.31 -1.05 24.99
CA VAL A 319 -5.98 -0.79 23.71
C VAL A 319 -7.38 -1.38 23.79
N VAL A 320 -8.39 -0.54 23.62
CA VAL A 320 -9.80 -0.91 23.76
C VAL A 320 -10.52 -0.60 22.45
N LEU A 321 -11.23 -1.58 21.91
CA LEU A 321 -12.05 -1.44 20.71
C LEU A 321 -13.50 -1.71 21.06
N ASN A 322 -14.38 -0.71 20.93
CA ASN A 322 -15.81 -0.79 21.30
C ASN A 322 -16.00 -1.38 22.71
N ASP A 323 -15.33 -0.78 23.69
CA ASP A 323 -15.35 -1.18 25.11
C ASP A 323 -14.80 -2.59 25.41
N LYS A 324 -14.23 -3.28 24.41
CA LYS A 324 -13.55 -4.56 24.58
C LYS A 324 -12.05 -4.40 24.48
N PRO A 325 -11.27 -4.83 25.48
CA PRO A 325 -9.82 -4.77 25.40
C PRO A 325 -9.31 -5.72 24.30
N LEU A 326 -8.36 -5.25 23.50
CA LEU A 326 -7.72 -6.04 22.44
C LEU A 326 -6.86 -7.17 23.03
N TYR A 327 -6.25 -6.90 24.18
CA TYR A 327 -5.48 -7.85 24.99
C TYR A 327 -5.87 -7.73 26.46
N THR A 328 -5.81 -8.83 27.19
CA THR A 328 -6.12 -8.86 28.63
C THR A 328 -4.99 -8.28 29.50
N SER A 329 -3.75 -8.33 29.00
CA SER A 329 -2.59 -7.72 29.63
C SER A 329 -2.34 -6.33 29.09
N GLY A 330 -1.82 -5.45 29.96
CA GLY A 330 -1.33 -4.15 29.54
C GLY A 330 -0.19 -4.26 28.54
N PHE A 331 -0.08 -3.26 27.68
CA PHE A 331 0.94 -3.13 26.67
C PHE A 331 2.02 -2.18 27.16
N MET A 332 3.27 -2.66 27.21
CA MET A 332 4.43 -1.90 27.68
C MET A 332 5.45 -1.77 26.55
N PRO A 333 5.48 -0.62 25.83
CA PRO A 333 6.49 -0.39 24.80
C PRO A 333 7.89 -0.31 25.43
N VAL A 334 8.88 -0.88 24.75
CA VAL A 334 10.29 -0.83 25.15
C VAL A 334 10.97 0.38 24.52
N HIS A 335 11.92 0.98 25.23
CA HIS A 335 12.62 2.17 24.76
C HIS A 335 13.38 1.91 23.45
N LEU A 336 13.02 2.66 22.40
CA LEU A 336 13.56 2.51 21.04
C LEU A 336 13.43 1.11 20.44
N TYR A 337 12.41 0.35 20.84
CA TYR A 337 12.02 -0.89 20.17
C TYR A 337 10.57 -0.78 19.70
N ASP A 338 10.31 -1.36 18.53
CA ASP A 338 8.97 -1.50 18.02
C ASP A 338 8.16 -2.47 18.88
N SER A 339 6.86 -2.20 18.96
CA SER A 339 5.91 -3.11 19.56
C SER A 339 4.58 -2.90 18.85
N THR A 340 3.84 -3.99 18.58
CA THR A 340 2.60 -3.90 17.80
C THR A 340 1.44 -4.55 18.54
N ALA A 341 0.30 -3.87 18.57
CA ALA A 341 -0.97 -4.39 19.06
C ALA A 341 -1.92 -4.63 17.86
N PHE A 342 -2.46 -5.83 17.70
CA PHE A 342 -3.31 -6.16 16.55
C PHE A 342 -4.29 -7.30 16.81
N ASN A 343 -5.43 -7.31 16.11
CA ASN A 343 -6.29 -8.49 16.08
C ASN A 343 -5.94 -9.43 14.93
N ILE A 344 -6.06 -10.74 15.18
CA ILE A 344 -5.99 -11.79 14.15
C ILE A 344 -7.35 -12.00 13.50
N ILE A 345 -8.41 -12.07 14.33
CA ILE A 345 -9.78 -12.28 13.86
C ILE A 345 -10.41 -10.91 13.56
N PRO A 346 -11.00 -10.71 12.38
CA PRO A 346 -11.63 -9.44 12.04
C PRO A 346 -12.79 -9.11 12.98
N PHE A 347 -12.72 -7.94 13.62
CA PHE A 347 -13.80 -7.43 14.46
C PHE A 347 -14.92 -6.92 13.57
N ARG A 348 -16.16 -7.35 13.80
CA ARG A 348 -17.31 -6.95 12.97
C ARG A 348 -18.24 -6.06 13.78
N HIS A 349 -18.35 -4.81 13.35
CA HIS A 349 -19.26 -3.83 13.95
C HIS A 349 -19.59 -2.73 12.93
N SER A 350 -20.71 -2.01 13.15
CA SER A 350 -21.13 -0.90 12.29
C SER A 350 -20.27 0.36 12.46
N GLY A 351 -19.76 0.59 13.67
CA GLY A 351 -18.82 1.66 14.01
C GLY A 351 -17.71 1.16 14.92
N TYR A 352 -16.55 1.80 14.86
CA TYR A 352 -15.36 1.39 15.60
C TYR A 352 -14.84 2.59 16.40
N ASN A 353 -14.83 2.45 17.71
CA ASN A 353 -14.25 3.38 18.66
C ASN A 353 -13.01 2.71 19.26
N LEU A 354 -11.84 3.18 18.83
CA LEU A 354 -10.54 2.72 19.28
C LEU A 354 -10.04 3.71 20.34
N SER A 355 -9.82 3.23 21.55
CA SER A 355 -9.35 4.02 22.67
C SER A 355 -8.06 3.45 23.24
N ILE A 356 -7.06 4.30 23.45
CA ILE A 356 -5.80 3.95 24.09
C ILE A 356 -5.71 4.68 25.41
N LYS A 357 -5.67 3.90 26.49
CA LYS A 357 -5.80 4.38 27.85
C LYS A 357 -4.60 3.93 28.67
N ALA A 358 -4.10 4.80 29.55
CA ALA A 358 -3.11 4.36 30.53
C ALA A 358 -3.75 3.40 31.55
N THR A 359 -3.02 2.37 31.96
CA THR A 359 -3.50 1.46 33.01
C THR A 359 -3.26 2.04 34.40
N ALA A 360 -3.87 1.41 35.41
CA ALA A 360 -3.61 1.74 36.82
C ALA A 360 -2.16 1.47 37.25
N ASN A 361 -1.43 0.59 36.55
CA ASN A 361 -0.03 0.30 36.84
C ASN A 361 0.92 1.34 36.22
N SER A 362 0.44 2.21 35.33
CA SER A 362 1.25 3.28 34.74
C SER A 362 1.59 4.30 35.83
N THR A 363 2.87 4.44 36.14
CA THR A 363 3.36 5.31 37.23
C THR A 363 3.66 6.74 36.75
N LEU A 364 3.50 7.01 35.46
CA LEU A 364 3.75 8.34 34.90
C LEU A 364 2.67 9.34 35.35
N PRO A 365 3.03 10.58 35.72
CA PRO A 365 2.06 11.59 36.09
C PRO A 365 1.22 12.01 34.87
N PRO A 366 -0.02 12.49 35.08
CA PRO A 366 -0.70 13.29 34.07
C PRO A 366 0.23 14.45 33.69
N SER A 367 0.59 14.61 32.41
CA SER A 367 1.56 15.63 31.98
C SER A 367 1.12 17.04 32.43
N ARG A 368 1.88 17.68 33.32
CA ARG A 368 1.64 19.07 33.77
C ARG A 368 2.42 20.03 32.87
N SER A 369 1.77 20.78 32.02
CA SER A 369 2.38 21.93 31.34
C SER A 369 2.64 23.04 32.36
N SER A 370 3.89 23.31 32.72
CA SER A 370 4.28 24.59 33.33
C SER A 370 4.75 25.53 32.20
N PRO A 371 4.31 26.80 32.15
CA PRO A 371 4.58 27.70 31.02
C PRO A 371 6.03 28.22 30.91
N SER A 372 6.94 27.78 31.78
CA SER A 372 8.31 28.32 31.90
C SER A 372 9.43 27.28 31.75
N SER A 373 9.19 26.12 31.13
CA SER A 373 10.23 25.10 30.94
C SER A 373 10.11 24.42 29.57
N PRO A 374 11.23 24.07 28.89
CA PRO A 374 11.17 23.30 27.65
C PRO A 374 10.45 21.96 27.90
N PRO A 375 9.74 21.38 26.90
CA PRO A 375 8.78 20.30 27.12
C PRO A 375 9.50 18.99 27.49
N ARG A 376 9.85 18.84 28.76
CA ARG A 376 10.30 17.59 29.41
C ARG A 376 9.14 16.96 30.19
N THR A 377 7.94 16.96 29.63
CA THR A 377 6.76 16.39 30.29
C THR A 377 6.57 14.93 29.86
N LEU A 378 6.75 14.01 30.81
CA LEU A 378 6.40 12.60 30.66
C LEU A 378 4.87 12.47 30.73
N ALA A 379 4.22 11.99 29.67
CA ALA A 379 2.77 11.75 29.62
C ALA A 379 2.43 10.29 29.96
N ARG A 380 1.18 10.02 30.36
CA ARG A 380 0.70 8.67 30.74
C ARG A 380 0.55 7.68 29.59
N THR A 381 0.33 8.16 28.37
CA THR A 381 0.06 7.34 27.18
C THR A 381 1.21 7.49 26.16
N PRO A 382 1.88 6.41 25.75
CA PRO A 382 2.74 6.41 24.58
C PRO A 382 1.89 6.43 23.31
N ARG A 383 2.08 7.44 22.48
CA ARG A 383 2.93 7.40 21.28
C ARG A 383 2.56 6.30 20.28
N MET A 384 1.60 6.64 19.41
CA MET A 384 0.87 5.72 18.53
C MET A 384 1.17 5.94 17.05
N PHE A 385 1.16 4.85 16.30
CA PHE A 385 0.84 4.77 14.86
C PHE A 385 -0.32 3.80 14.61
N LEU A 386 -1.08 4.03 13.54
CA LEU A 386 -2.20 3.15 13.20
C LEU A 386 -2.19 2.74 11.73
N GLN A 387 -2.26 1.44 11.49
CA GLN A 387 -2.85 0.89 10.29
C GLN A 387 -4.21 0.28 10.62
N SER A 388 -5.23 0.59 9.82
CA SER A 388 -6.53 -0.06 9.87
C SER A 388 -6.86 -0.65 8.50
N TRP A 389 -7.29 -1.91 8.54
CA TRP A 389 -7.54 -2.73 7.37
C TRP A 389 -8.96 -3.28 7.44
N ARG A 390 -9.68 -3.24 6.32
CA ARG A 390 -10.86 -4.08 6.12
C ARG A 390 -10.36 -5.50 5.85
N SER A 391 -10.88 -6.49 6.56
CA SER A 391 -10.66 -7.89 6.23
C SER A 391 -11.78 -8.37 5.32
N ARG A 392 -11.39 -9.08 4.26
CA ARG A 392 -12.31 -9.59 3.25
C ARG A 392 -12.08 -11.08 3.07
N ARG A 393 -13.07 -11.89 3.45
CA ARG A 393 -13.04 -13.38 3.36
C ARG A 393 -13.10 -13.93 1.92
N SER A 394 -13.02 -13.07 0.90
CA SER A 394 -13.36 -13.46 -0.48
C SER A 394 -12.38 -12.95 -1.53
N ILE A 395 -11.23 -12.38 -1.17
CA ILE A 395 -10.16 -12.12 -2.15
C ILE A 395 -9.19 -13.30 -2.10
N LYS A 396 -9.42 -14.27 -3.00
CA LYS A 396 -8.56 -15.44 -3.25
C LYS A 396 -7.48 -15.14 -4.28
#